data_AF-A0AAN0NF91-F1
#
_entry.id   AF-A0AAN0NF91-F1
#
_cell.length_a   1.000
_cell.length_b   1.000
_cell.length_c   1.000
_cell.angle_alpha   90.00
_cell.angle_beta   90.00
_cell.angle_gamma   90.00
#
_symmetry.space_group_name_H-M   'P 1'
#
loop_
_entity.id
_entity.type
_entity.pdbx_description
1 polymer ?
#
loop_
_entity_poly.entity_id
_entity_poly.type
_entity_poly.pdbx_seq_one_letter_code
_entity_poly.pdbx_strand_id
1 'polypeptide(L)' 'MRIQDYQDLKEGDIVVIAAFDGWPEHLFEVDQVFDDSVSGYSITGPLEGVYGEPGFEMILRIHFRAKEQ' A
#
# COMPACT_ATOMS: atom_id res chain seq x y z
N MET A 1 -4.81 15.58 1.63
CA MET A 1 -5.51 14.89 0.53
C MET A 1 -5.80 13.49 1.04
N ARG A 2 -7.02 13.25 1.56
CA ARG A 2 -7.46 11.87 1.83
C ARG A 2 -7.68 11.22 0.47
N ILE A 3 -7.12 10.04 0.23
CA ILE A 3 -7.45 9.27 -0.98
C ILE A 3 -8.97 9.10 -0.97
N GLN A 4 -9.64 9.68 -1.97
CA GLN A 4 -11.10 9.60 -2.03
C GLN A 4 -11.57 8.27 -2.61
N ASP A 5 -10.74 7.54 -3.36
CA ASP A 5 -11.16 6.28 -3.97
C ASP A 5 -9.98 5.28 -4.06
N TYR A 6 -9.88 4.37 -3.07
CA TYR A 6 -8.98 3.21 -3.13
C TYR A 6 -9.39 2.23 -4.23
N GLN A 7 -10.58 2.40 -4.80
CA GLN A 7 -11.12 1.59 -5.90
C GLN A 7 -10.27 1.65 -7.17
N ASP A 8 -9.45 2.69 -7.34
CA ASP A 8 -8.55 2.83 -8.48
C ASP A 8 -7.15 2.24 -8.22
N LEU A 9 -6.91 1.61 -7.06
CA LEU A 9 -5.66 0.89 -6.84
C LEU A 9 -5.58 -0.31 -7.77
N LYS A 10 -4.35 -0.65 -8.17
CA LYS A 10 -4.07 -1.81 -9.00
C LYS A 10 -2.69 -2.37 -8.70
N GLU A 11 -2.45 -3.58 -9.20
CA GLU A 11 -1.14 -4.22 -9.19
C GLU A 11 -0.05 -3.26 -9.69
N GLY A 12 1.07 -3.21 -8.96
CA GLY A 12 2.23 -2.37 -9.22
C GLY A 12 2.12 -0.90 -8.75
N ASP A 13 0.95 -0.46 -8.23
CA ASP A 13 0.90 0.81 -7.52
C ASP A 13 1.72 0.74 -6.22
N ILE A 14 2.37 1.85 -5.86
CA ILE A 14 3.08 1.96 -4.59
C ILE A 14 2.32 2.91 -3.69
N VAL A 15 2.01 2.45 -2.49
CA VAL A 15 1.30 3.22 -1.47
C VAL A 15 2.17 3.46 -0.24
N VAL A 16 1.79 4.46 0.56
CA VAL A 16 2.41 4.72 1.86
C VAL A 16 1.51 4.16 2.95
N ILE A 17 2.01 3.18 3.69
CA ILE A 17 1.34 2.62 4.86
C ILE A 17 1.67 3.48 6.08
N ALA A 18 0.65 3.80 6.88
CA ALA A 18 0.78 4.51 8.13
C ALA A 18 1.66 3.76 9.13
N ALA A 19 2.24 4.46 10.11
CA ALA A 19 2.88 3.79 11.23
C ALA A 19 1.82 3.06 12.09
N PHE A 20 2.11 1.81 12.48
CA PHE A 20 1.25 0.99 13.34
C PHE A 20 2.13 0.03 14.16
N ASP A 21 1.67 -0.36 15.36
CA ASP A 21 2.32 -1.37 16.21
C ASP A 21 3.85 -1.24 16.37
N GLY A 22 4.35 0.00 16.44
CA GLY A 22 5.79 0.28 16.57
C GLY A 22 6.58 0.23 15.26
N TRP A 23 5.94 -0.11 14.14
CA TRP A 23 6.52 -0.01 12.80
C TRP A 23 6.37 1.41 12.26
N PRO A 24 7.43 1.97 11.64
CA PRO A 24 7.35 3.27 11.01
C PRO A 24 6.51 3.21 9.72
N GLU A 25 6.13 4.38 9.22
CA GLU A 25 5.61 4.51 7.87
C GLU A 25 6.57 3.89 6.85
N HIS A 26 6.02 3.21 5.85
CA HIS A 26 6.82 2.57 4.80
C HIS A 26 6.08 2.51 3.48
N LEU A 27 6.84 2.32 2.41
CA LEU A 27 6.32 2.06 1.08
C LEU A 27 5.91 0.59 0.94
N PHE A 28 4.83 0.37 0.21
CA PHE A 28 4.26 -0.94 -0.04
C PHE A 28 3.81 -1.03 -1.50
N GLU A 29 4.27 -2.05 -2.21
CA GLU A 29 3.87 -2.34 -3.59
C GLU A 29 2.65 -3.26 -3.57
N VAL A 30 1.60 -2.87 -4.29
CA VAL A 30 0.36 -3.64 -4.40
C VAL A 30 0.56 -4.80 -5.37
N ASP A 31 0.24 -6.00 -4.93
CA ASP A 31 0.14 -7.22 -5.75
C ASP A 31 -1.32 -7.48 -6.14
N GLN A 32 -2.25 -7.43 -5.18
CA GLN A 32 -3.69 -7.61 -5.43
C GLN A 32 -4.53 -6.60 -4.64
N VAL A 33 -5.72 -6.31 -5.17
CA VAL A 33 -6.70 -5.41 -4.56
C VAL A 33 -7.96 -6.21 -4.26
N PHE A 34 -8.42 -6.12 -3.02
CA PHE A 34 -9.64 -6.74 -2.52
C PHE A 34 -10.69 -5.68 -2.19
N ASP A 35 -11.85 -6.10 -1.67
CA ASP A 35 -12.95 -5.18 -1.38
C ASP A 35 -12.62 -4.14 -0.27
N ASP A 36 -11.69 -4.45 0.64
CA ASP A 36 -11.37 -3.62 1.81
C ASP A 36 -9.85 -3.44 2.09
N SER A 37 -9.01 -4.06 1.28
CA SER A 37 -7.58 -4.19 1.53
C SER A 37 -6.78 -4.38 0.24
N VAL A 38 -5.47 -4.29 0.36
CA VAL A 38 -4.52 -4.73 -0.68
C VAL A 38 -3.62 -5.80 -0.11
N SER A 39 -3.10 -6.68 -0.95
CA SER A 39 -1.92 -7.49 -0.62
C SER A 39 -0.69 -7.03 -1.40
N GLY A 40 0.49 -7.51 -1.00
CA GLY A 40 1.75 -7.19 -1.67
C GLY A 40 2.92 -7.15 -0.71
N TYR A 41 3.93 -6.35 -1.02
CA TYR A 41 5.21 -6.38 -0.33
C TYR A 41 5.67 -5.00 0.13
N SER A 42 6.21 -4.93 1.34
CA SER A 42 6.87 -3.72 1.82
C SER A 42 8.19 -3.49 1.08
N ILE A 43 8.40 -2.27 0.61
CA ILE A 43 9.57 -1.88 -0.20
C ILE A 43 10.66 -1.24 0.68
N THR A 44 10.29 -0.70 1.84
CA THR A 44 11.22 0.04 2.70
C THR A 44 11.00 -0.25 4.18
N GLY A 45 11.99 0.07 4.99
CA GLY A 45 11.87 0.03 6.44
C GLY A 45 12.07 -1.38 7.00
N PRO A 46 11.74 -1.60 8.29
CA PRO A 46 12.02 -2.87 8.95
C PRO A 46 11.29 -4.09 8.37
N LEU A 47 10.25 -3.85 7.55
CA LEU A 47 9.44 -4.88 6.90
C LEU A 47 9.84 -5.11 5.45
N GLU A 48 10.93 -4.53 4.94
CA GLU A 48 11.35 -4.70 3.54
C GLU A 48 11.36 -6.18 3.10
N GLY A 49 10.66 -6.47 1.99
CA GLY A 49 10.49 -7.81 1.44
C GLY A 49 9.43 -8.68 2.13
N VAL A 50 8.77 -8.19 3.18
CA VAL A 50 7.70 -8.91 3.88
C VAL A 50 6.37 -8.75 3.13
N TYR A 51 5.71 -9.89 2.88
CA TYR A 51 4.34 -9.95 2.37
C TYR A 51 3.34 -9.54 3.45
N GLY A 52 2.33 -8.74 3.08
CA GLY A 52 1.27 -8.33 3.99
C GLY A 52 -0.04 -8.02 3.29
N GLU A 53 -1.07 -7.76 4.09
CA GLU A 53 -2.43 -7.46 3.62
C GLU A 53 -3.02 -6.24 4.36
N PRO A 54 -2.44 -5.03 4.20
CA PRO A 54 -2.93 -3.84 4.90
C PRO A 54 -4.32 -3.42 4.39
N GLY A 55 -5.21 -3.08 5.33
CA GLY A 55 -6.50 -2.48 5.03
C GLY A 55 -6.37 -1.08 4.46
N PHE A 56 -7.36 -0.63 3.68
CA PHE A 56 -7.33 0.71 3.06
C PHE A 56 -7.20 1.85 4.08
N GLU A 57 -7.73 1.68 5.29
CA GLU A 57 -7.61 2.65 6.38
C GLU A 57 -6.17 2.94 6.81
N MET A 58 -5.24 2.01 6.53
CA MET A 58 -3.81 2.16 6.81
C MET A 58 -3.08 2.91 5.70
N ILE A 59 -3.67 3.06 4.52
CA ILE A 59 -3.04 3.70 3.38
C ILE A 59 -3.21 5.22 3.47
N LEU A 60 -2.11 5.95 3.64
CA LEU A 60 -2.12 7.40 3.76
C LEU A 60 -2.27 8.11 2.42
N ARG A 61 -1.55 7.63 1.41
CA ARG A 61 -1.49 8.20 0.05
C ARG A 61 -0.88 7.21 -0.93
N ILE A 62 -1.15 7.42 -2.21
CA ILE A 62 -0.43 6.76 -3.29
C ILE A 62 0.89 7.50 -3.50
N HIS A 63 2.00 6.76 -3.52
CA HIS A 63 3.34 7.25 -3.82
C HIS A 63 3.65 7.19 -5.31
N PHE A 64 3.24 6.11 -5.99
CA PHE A 64 3.46 5.89 -7.41
C PHE A 64 2.28 5.14 -8.01
N ARG A 65 1.94 5.46 -9.26
CA ARG A 65 0.94 4.75 -10.06
C ARG A 65 1.62 3.92 -11.14
N ALA A 66 1.34 2.63 -11.19
CA ALA A 66 1.73 1.79 -12.30
C ALA A 66 1.12 2.33 -13.60
N LYS A 67 1.91 2.32 -14.67
CA LYS A 67 1.39 2.67 -16.00
C LYS A 67 0.42 1.59 -16.45
N GLU A 68 -0.66 2.00 -17.12
CA GLU A 68 -1.44 1.04 -17.91
C GLU A 68 -0.52 0.48 -19.00
N GLN A 69 -0.47 -0.85 -19.13
CA GLN A 69 0.26 -1.52 -20.20
C GLN A 69 -0.52 -1.40 -21.50
#